data_AF-A0ABD6CAG0-F1
#
_entry.id   AF-A0ABD6CAG0-F1
#
_cell.length_a   1.000
_cell.length_b   1.000
_cell.length_c   1.000
_cell.angle_alpha   90.00
_cell.angle_beta   90.00
_cell.angle_gamma   90.00
#
_symmetry.space_group_name_H-M   'P 1'
#
loop_
_entity.id
_entity.type
_entity.pdbx_description
1 polymer ?
#
loop_
_entity_poly.entity_id
_entity_poly.type
_entity_poly.pdbx_seq_one_letter_code
_entity_poly.pdbx_strand_id
1 'polypeptide(L)'
;MSDGDSGPRPETDSEGPEPPDDDSHTRPDDAVEDHPETGPDVPPDEESASPQESEAVTPTEEHNQVTVPGEEPAEAAGAPTGEPTPAPGGAGPEPVDTPGVTGGEPGGPPGGAPASTPGAPDDEEMPLTAHIEEMVHRLGVVLVVMAIVAGIAFPFADRLINFLWFSLLPGVAQQCPPPTGTSPAASEAACPRVYHPLALMLARLKVATLAGFIVALPVFVAETYLFMRPGLFPRERKYYLAAVPTSVVLAGIGVAFAFLLVLPAIFTYFLYYSEDAAVIAFGLSETFNLMVMMLGMFAFIFQIPLFVMLAIMMGVTTRRWLETRRLYFWGGFLTIAFFFSPDPTGMAPIIVGLTMVILFEGTLGLLRWTGEGSMAPGAAEFETLRPLVWLLVAAAGYLVSPAPIPRGYYDQLPAVVVDATTALGLGDAIPVLIGGGLLVLFEGANYLLRRVDGPLAVRRLLAKVRVPVWLGSVVVGYLASPNPTLLRAADVSPLSTMESALLVVGLIVWYELLLLVAKRRGRRNR
;
A
#
# COMPACT_ATOMS: atom_id res chain seq x y z
N MET A 1 10.31 52.22 -51.46
CA MET A 1 9.58 53.09 -52.41
C MET A 1 9.24 54.40 -51.72
N SER A 2 10.19 55.29 -51.46
CA SER A 2 11.64 55.25 -51.73
C SER A 2 12.40 55.87 -50.55
N ASP A 3 13.61 55.44 -50.20
CA ASP A 3 14.92 55.77 -50.84
C ASP A 3 15.11 57.31 -50.96
N GLY A 4 16.19 57.93 -50.47
CA GLY A 4 17.35 57.42 -49.72
C GLY A 4 18.34 58.53 -49.31
N ASP A 5 19.31 58.17 -48.47
CA ASP A 5 20.46 58.91 -47.88
C ASP A 5 21.03 60.18 -48.59
N SER A 6 21.29 61.25 -47.81
CA SER A 6 22.51 62.10 -47.90
C SER A 6 22.55 63.24 -46.83
N GLY A 7 23.75 63.58 -46.31
CA GLY A 7 24.03 64.80 -45.48
C GLY A 7 24.62 65.96 -46.32
N PRO A 8 25.43 66.92 -45.76
CA PRO A 8 25.90 67.08 -44.36
C PRO A 8 26.03 68.55 -43.80
N ARG A 9 26.17 68.71 -42.45
CA ARG A 9 26.93 69.77 -41.68
C ARG A 9 26.59 71.30 -41.93
N PRO A 10 27.19 72.30 -41.22
CA PRO A 10 28.05 72.32 -40.01
C PRO A 10 27.56 73.24 -38.84
N GLU A 11 28.40 73.43 -37.80
CA GLU A 11 28.51 74.58 -36.86
C GLU A 11 27.35 74.89 -35.87
N THR A 12 27.56 75.45 -34.67
CA THR A 12 28.71 76.24 -34.13
C THR A 12 29.31 75.74 -32.80
N ASP A 13 30.59 76.07 -32.56
CA ASP A 13 31.33 76.02 -31.28
C ASP A 13 30.92 77.17 -30.30
N SER A 14 31.55 77.49 -29.14
CA SER A 14 32.79 77.10 -28.40
C SER A 14 32.59 77.38 -26.88
N GLU A 15 33.48 77.25 -25.88
CA GLU A 15 34.88 76.76 -25.66
C GLU A 15 34.86 75.55 -24.66
N GLY A 16 35.93 74.94 -24.08
CA GLY A 16 37.40 75.14 -24.03
C GLY A 16 37.92 75.86 -22.77
N PRO A 17 39.18 75.68 -22.28
CA PRO A 17 40.23 74.63 -22.50
C PRO A 17 40.44 73.72 -21.23
N GLU A 18 41.14 72.57 -21.18
CA GLU A 18 42.52 72.14 -21.56
C GLU A 18 43.68 72.80 -20.77
N PRO A 19 44.87 72.18 -20.54
CA PRO A 19 45.51 71.00 -21.21
C PRO A 19 46.09 69.88 -20.26
N PRO A 20 46.89 68.88 -20.74
CA PRO A 20 47.38 67.70 -19.97
C PRO A 20 48.93 67.67 -19.70
N ASP A 21 49.62 66.54 -20.03
CA ASP A 21 51.09 66.22 -19.98
C ASP A 21 51.69 65.74 -18.62
N ASP A 22 52.74 64.88 -18.51
CA ASP A 22 53.33 63.79 -19.35
C ASP A 22 54.38 62.97 -18.49
N ASP A 23 55.02 61.93 -19.06
CA ASP A 23 56.32 61.29 -18.68
C ASP A 23 56.46 60.49 -17.33
N SER A 24 57.45 59.60 -17.09
CA SER A 24 58.02 58.48 -17.89
C SER A 24 59.01 57.59 -17.06
N HIS A 25 59.35 56.39 -17.57
CA HIS A 25 60.54 55.54 -17.25
C HIS A 25 60.71 55.00 -15.78
N THR A 26 61.44 53.92 -15.43
CA THR A 26 62.19 52.83 -16.13
C THR A 26 62.28 51.51 -15.29
N ARG A 27 62.81 50.44 -15.90
CA ARG A 27 63.15 49.05 -15.46
C ARG A 27 64.53 48.94 -14.70
N PRO A 28 65.07 47.75 -14.28
CA PRO A 28 64.49 46.54 -13.63
C PRO A 28 65.46 45.74 -12.65
N ASP A 29 65.07 44.51 -12.25
CA ASP A 29 65.83 43.24 -12.00
C ASP A 29 66.94 43.05 -10.90
N ASP A 30 67.26 41.75 -10.63
CA ASP A 30 68.34 41.09 -9.84
C ASP A 30 68.36 41.19 -8.27
N ALA A 31 68.90 40.24 -7.46
CA ALA A 31 69.15 38.78 -7.59
C ALA A 31 69.51 38.10 -6.20
N VAL A 32 69.23 36.79 -6.08
CA VAL A 32 69.73 35.62 -5.24
C VAL A 32 70.64 35.79 -3.96
N GLU A 33 70.71 34.73 -3.12
CA GLU A 33 71.65 34.40 -1.98
C GLU A 33 71.23 34.89 -0.56
N ASP A 34 71.48 34.21 0.59
CA ASP A 34 71.76 32.80 0.96
C ASP A 34 71.44 32.58 2.49
N HIS A 35 71.54 31.35 3.03
CA HIS A 35 71.45 30.95 4.46
C HIS A 35 72.81 31.19 5.23
N PRO A 36 73.02 30.91 6.55
CA PRO A 36 72.29 30.06 7.53
C PRO A 36 72.22 30.57 9.01
N GLU A 37 71.84 29.66 9.95
CA GLU A 37 71.96 29.70 11.44
C GLU A 37 71.05 30.70 12.21
N THR A 38 70.64 30.49 13.48
CA THR A 38 71.09 29.57 14.56
C THR A 38 69.95 28.80 15.26
N GLY A 39 70.23 27.60 15.79
CA GLY A 39 69.44 26.91 16.85
C GLY A 39 69.73 27.48 18.27
N PRO A 40 69.53 26.73 19.39
CA PRO A 40 69.37 25.27 19.49
C PRO A 40 68.25 24.69 20.45
N ASP A 41 67.79 23.47 20.12
CA ASP A 41 67.70 22.22 20.93
C ASP A 41 66.76 22.10 22.19
N VAL A 42 65.79 21.14 22.29
CA VAL A 42 65.82 19.62 22.40
C VAL A 42 65.92 19.16 23.89
N PRO A 43 65.41 17.98 24.38
CA PRO A 43 64.91 16.73 23.73
C PRO A 43 63.51 16.20 24.17
N PRO A 44 63.07 15.03 23.65
CA PRO A 44 61.96 14.18 24.14
C PRO A 44 62.40 12.84 24.78
N ASP A 45 61.42 12.07 25.30
CA ASP A 45 61.46 10.63 25.65
C ASP A 45 60.16 9.97 25.05
N GLU A 46 60.00 8.74 24.55
CA GLU A 46 60.76 7.47 24.38
C GLU A 46 60.32 6.25 25.26
N GLU A 47 59.80 5.21 24.59
CA GLU A 47 59.47 3.82 25.04
C GLU A 47 58.36 3.60 26.12
N SER A 48 57.75 2.41 26.31
CA SER A 48 58.15 1.03 25.92
C SER A 48 57.01 0.04 25.59
N ALA A 49 57.36 -0.98 24.80
CA ALA A 49 56.92 -2.41 24.86
C ALA A 49 55.47 -2.88 24.56
N SER A 50 55.41 -4.08 23.96
CA SER A 50 54.28 -5.03 23.94
C SER A 50 54.80 -6.42 24.36
N PRO A 51 53.95 -7.32 24.88
CA PRO A 51 53.81 -8.63 24.22
C PRO A 51 52.37 -9.22 24.29
N GLN A 52 52.23 -10.53 24.03
CA GLN A 52 51.01 -11.22 23.59
C GLN A 52 50.40 -12.20 24.63
N GLU A 53 49.20 -12.69 24.28
CA GLU A 53 48.67 -14.07 24.47
C GLU A 53 48.06 -14.59 25.80
N SER A 54 46.93 -15.27 25.61
CA SER A 54 46.39 -16.42 26.38
C SER A 54 45.82 -16.15 27.80
N GLU A 55 44.90 -16.94 28.36
CA GLU A 55 44.16 -18.12 27.85
C GLU A 55 42.71 -18.14 28.42
N ALA A 56 41.93 -19.20 28.15
CA ALA A 56 40.54 -19.35 28.63
C ALA A 56 40.43 -20.19 29.92
N VAL A 57 39.23 -20.27 30.53
CA VAL A 57 38.57 -21.46 31.15
C VAL A 57 37.51 -21.07 32.21
N THR A 58 36.33 -21.68 32.10
CA THR A 58 35.19 -21.75 33.06
C THR A 58 35.00 -23.20 33.53
N PRO A 59 34.10 -23.57 34.48
CA PRO A 59 33.28 -22.80 35.43
C PRO A 59 33.46 -23.31 36.89
N THR A 60 32.51 -23.04 37.81
CA THR A 60 31.85 -24.03 38.70
C THR A 60 30.64 -23.38 39.41
N GLU A 61 29.60 -24.16 39.71
CA GLU A 61 28.38 -23.77 40.43
C GLU A 61 28.54 -23.93 41.95
N GLU A 62 27.77 -23.21 42.78
CA GLU A 62 27.22 -23.84 43.99
C GLU A 62 25.89 -23.20 44.45
N HIS A 63 25.21 -23.87 45.37
CA HIS A 63 23.78 -23.78 45.64
C HIS A 63 23.53 -23.41 47.11
N ASN A 64 22.63 -22.46 47.42
CA ASN A 64 21.86 -22.58 48.67
C ASN A 64 20.56 -21.75 48.72
N GLN A 65 19.66 -22.15 49.62
CA GLN A 65 18.35 -21.56 49.89
C GLN A 65 18.26 -21.11 51.36
N VAL A 66 17.57 -20.00 51.65
CA VAL A 66 17.06 -19.66 53.00
C VAL A 66 15.67 -19.01 52.89
N THR A 67 14.84 -19.18 53.91
CA THR A 67 13.37 -19.05 53.91
C THR A 67 12.79 -17.68 54.32
N VAL A 68 11.49 -17.50 54.06
CA VAL A 68 10.60 -16.38 54.49
C VAL A 68 10.29 -16.42 56.01
N PRO A 69 9.90 -15.30 56.67
CA PRO A 69 8.52 -14.73 56.64
C PRO A 69 8.49 -13.17 56.54
N GLY A 70 7.36 -12.45 56.47
CA GLY A 70 5.93 -12.82 56.30
C GLY A 70 4.98 -11.99 57.19
N GLU A 71 4.04 -11.21 56.61
CA GLU A 71 2.98 -10.46 57.32
C GLU A 71 1.74 -10.15 56.43
N GLU A 72 0.55 -10.13 57.05
CA GLU A 72 -0.83 -9.92 56.53
C GLU A 72 -1.60 -9.04 57.58
N PRO A 73 -2.94 -8.72 57.57
CA PRO A 73 -4.09 -9.24 56.78
C PRO A 73 -5.17 -8.17 56.37
N ALA A 74 -6.46 -8.59 56.28
CA ALA A 74 -7.74 -7.85 56.24
C ALA A 74 -8.31 -7.45 54.85
N GLU A 75 -9.61 -7.56 54.52
CA GLU A 75 -10.84 -8.14 55.11
C GLU A 75 -11.95 -8.16 54.00
N ALA A 76 -13.12 -8.83 54.01
CA ALA A 76 -13.71 -9.94 54.78
C ALA A 76 -15.09 -10.38 54.16
N ALA A 77 -15.81 -11.31 54.83
CA ALA A 77 -17.22 -11.72 54.69
C ALA A 77 -17.65 -12.54 53.43
N GLY A 78 -18.49 -13.58 53.56
CA GLY A 78 -19.03 -14.23 54.77
C GLY A 78 -19.98 -15.41 54.49
N ALA A 79 -20.05 -16.37 55.42
CA ALA A 79 -21.02 -17.50 55.47
C ALA A 79 -21.96 -17.34 56.70
N PRO A 80 -23.05 -18.12 56.85
CA PRO A 80 -23.00 -19.46 57.51
C PRO A 80 -24.15 -20.41 57.01
N THR A 81 -24.50 -21.62 57.50
CA THR A 81 -23.94 -22.73 58.34
C THR A 81 -24.82 -23.98 58.14
N GLY A 82 -24.36 -25.19 58.54
CA GLY A 82 -25.25 -26.17 59.21
C GLY A 82 -25.29 -27.63 58.69
N GLU A 83 -24.80 -28.56 59.52
CA GLU A 83 -25.20 -29.99 59.58
C GLU A 83 -25.84 -30.26 60.96
N PRO A 84 -26.74 -31.26 61.10
CA PRO A 84 -26.30 -32.54 61.70
C PRO A 84 -27.02 -33.83 61.23
N THR A 85 -26.36 -34.98 61.44
CA THR A 85 -26.86 -36.37 61.40
C THR A 85 -27.81 -36.66 62.61
N PRO A 86 -28.60 -37.79 62.72
CA PRO A 86 -28.28 -39.18 62.30
C PRO A 86 -29.44 -40.05 61.71
N ALA A 87 -29.16 -41.35 61.51
CA ALA A 87 -30.07 -42.44 61.05
C ALA A 87 -30.88 -43.07 62.24
N PRO A 88 -31.70 -44.18 62.15
CA PRO A 88 -31.57 -45.36 61.27
C PRO A 88 -32.85 -46.12 60.78
N GLY A 89 -32.66 -47.10 59.87
CA GLY A 89 -33.34 -48.42 59.90
C GLY A 89 -34.41 -48.77 58.83
N GLY A 90 -34.40 -50.02 58.33
CA GLY A 90 -35.59 -50.64 57.69
C GLY A 90 -35.37 -51.59 56.48
N ALA A 91 -35.25 -52.91 56.75
CA ALA A 91 -35.61 -54.10 55.93
C ALA A 91 -35.24 -54.26 54.41
N GLY A 92 -34.87 -55.50 54.02
CA GLY A 92 -34.77 -55.98 52.62
C GLY A 92 -36.08 -56.61 52.09
N PRO A 93 -36.06 -57.47 51.03
CA PRO A 93 -35.10 -58.57 50.88
C PRO A 93 -34.45 -58.77 49.48
N GLU A 94 -33.67 -59.85 49.40
CA GLU A 94 -32.80 -60.35 48.31
C GLU A 94 -33.57 -61.21 47.25
N PRO A 95 -32.97 -61.62 46.10
CA PRO A 95 -31.94 -62.68 46.08
C PRO A 95 -30.80 -62.58 45.03
N VAL A 96 -29.57 -62.83 45.50
CA VAL A 96 -28.63 -63.90 45.07
C VAL A 96 -28.68 -64.38 43.60
N ASP A 97 -27.57 -64.21 42.87
CA ASP A 97 -26.65 -65.34 42.58
C ASP A 97 -25.22 -64.88 42.23
N THR A 98 -24.19 -65.63 42.65
CA THR A 98 -22.79 -65.48 42.23
C THR A 98 -21.91 -66.62 42.75
N PRO A 99 -21.16 -67.29 41.86
CA PRO A 99 -19.96 -68.03 42.26
C PRO A 99 -18.72 -67.68 41.41
N GLY A 100 -17.57 -67.44 42.07
CA GLY A 100 -16.25 -67.49 41.43
C GLY A 100 -15.44 -66.19 41.45
N VAL A 101 -14.78 -65.88 42.58
CA VAL A 101 -13.68 -64.91 42.62
C VAL A 101 -12.39 -65.58 43.10
N THR A 102 -11.50 -65.80 42.14
CA THR A 102 -10.04 -65.85 42.31
C THR A 102 -9.48 -65.14 41.06
N GLY A 103 -8.61 -64.15 41.13
CA GLY A 103 -7.92 -63.52 42.27
C GLY A 103 -6.63 -62.91 41.72
N GLY A 104 -6.64 -61.62 41.39
CA GLY A 104 -5.53 -60.95 40.72
C GLY A 104 -5.88 -59.57 40.18
N GLU A 105 -5.28 -58.54 40.79
CA GLU A 105 -5.30 -57.15 40.37
C GLU A 105 -4.07 -56.82 39.46
N PRO A 106 -4.01 -55.65 38.81
CA PRO A 106 -5.09 -54.96 38.11
C PRO A 106 -4.68 -54.57 36.67
N GLY A 107 -5.52 -54.86 35.69
CA GLY A 107 -5.40 -54.27 34.35
C GLY A 107 -5.79 -52.79 34.39
N GLY A 108 -4.97 -51.91 33.82
CA GLY A 108 -5.23 -50.47 33.81
C GLY A 108 -6.53 -50.07 33.08
N PRO A 109 -7.09 -48.89 33.36
CA PRO A 109 -8.34 -48.45 32.74
C PRO A 109 -8.18 -48.36 31.21
N PRO A 110 -9.21 -48.70 30.42
CA PRO A 110 -9.18 -48.51 28.98
C PRO A 110 -9.07 -47.01 28.70
N GLY A 111 -7.88 -46.60 28.25
CA GLY A 111 -7.59 -45.23 27.82
C GLY A 111 -8.36 -44.88 26.55
N GLY A 112 -9.65 -44.62 26.69
CA GLY A 112 -10.50 -44.10 25.63
C GLY A 112 -10.02 -42.70 25.25
N ALA A 113 -9.11 -42.62 24.29
CA ALA A 113 -8.75 -41.38 23.65
C ALA A 113 -10.06 -40.71 23.17
N PRO A 114 -10.28 -39.41 23.46
CA PRO A 114 -11.48 -38.74 22.99
C PRO A 114 -11.50 -38.82 21.47
N ALA A 115 -12.60 -39.33 20.90
CA ALA A 115 -12.70 -39.55 19.47
C ALA A 115 -12.36 -38.26 18.71
N SER A 116 -11.32 -38.32 17.87
CA SER A 116 -10.93 -37.18 17.05
C SER A 116 -12.12 -36.75 16.22
N THR A 117 -12.39 -35.44 16.20
CA THR A 117 -13.41 -34.89 15.30
C THR A 117 -12.97 -35.22 13.88
N PRO A 118 -13.84 -35.83 13.03
CA PRO A 118 -13.44 -36.19 11.68
C PRO A 118 -12.91 -34.97 10.93
N GLY A 119 -11.63 -35.02 10.54
CA GLY A 119 -10.95 -33.95 9.82
C GLY A 119 -11.46 -33.80 8.39
N ALA A 120 -10.68 -33.13 7.54
CA ALA A 120 -10.97 -33.14 6.11
C ALA A 120 -10.84 -34.58 5.54
N PRO A 121 -11.53 -34.93 4.43
CA PRO A 121 -11.46 -36.30 3.88
C PRO A 121 -10.08 -36.72 3.35
N ASP A 122 -9.16 -35.76 3.18
CA ASP A 122 -7.76 -35.97 2.76
C ASP A 122 -6.80 -35.31 3.79
N ASP A 123 -7.17 -35.36 5.08
CA ASP A 123 -6.40 -34.81 6.20
C ASP A 123 -5.40 -35.88 6.70
N GLU A 124 -4.12 -35.66 6.41
CA GLU A 124 -3.03 -36.56 6.79
C GLU A 124 -2.20 -35.91 7.91
N GLU A 125 -2.11 -36.57 9.07
CA GLU A 125 -1.33 -36.09 10.22
C GLU A 125 0.18 -36.16 9.93
N MET A 126 0.71 -35.08 9.33
CA MET A 126 2.13 -34.93 9.03
C MET A 126 2.94 -34.56 10.29
N PRO A 127 4.17 -35.11 10.47
CA PRO A 127 5.06 -34.68 11.54
C PRO A 127 5.49 -33.23 11.33
N LEU A 128 5.73 -32.50 12.43
CA LEU A 128 6.07 -31.07 12.43
C LEU A 128 7.25 -30.72 11.50
N THR A 129 8.24 -31.61 11.39
CA THR A 129 9.38 -31.47 10.48
C THR A 129 8.94 -31.42 9.01
N ALA A 130 8.06 -32.33 8.57
CA ALA A 130 7.53 -32.36 7.22
C ALA A 130 6.61 -31.16 6.93
N HIS A 131 5.87 -30.68 7.93
CA HIS A 131 5.05 -29.47 7.80
C HIS A 131 5.91 -28.21 7.60
N ILE A 132 7.04 -28.10 8.31
CA ILE A 132 8.03 -27.03 8.11
C ILE A 132 8.76 -27.18 6.77
N GLU A 133 9.12 -28.40 6.38
CA GLU A 133 9.76 -28.70 5.08
C GLU A 133 8.86 -28.28 3.91
N GLU A 134 7.57 -28.64 3.92
CA GLU A 134 6.61 -28.20 2.92
C GLU A 134 6.43 -26.67 2.94
N MET A 135 6.37 -26.01 4.11
CA MET A 135 6.33 -24.54 4.18
C MET A 135 7.54 -23.89 3.49
N VAL A 136 8.75 -24.40 3.76
CA VAL A 136 10.00 -23.89 3.18
C VAL A 136 10.07 -24.18 1.68
N HIS A 137 9.64 -25.36 1.24
CA HIS A 137 9.56 -25.73 -0.17
C HIS A 137 8.56 -24.83 -0.94
N ARG A 138 7.36 -24.60 -0.39
CA ARG A 138 6.33 -23.69 -0.94
C ARG A 138 6.85 -22.25 -1.05
N LEU A 139 7.51 -21.75 -0.02
CA LEU A 139 8.16 -20.42 -0.06
C LEU A 139 9.30 -20.38 -1.09
N GLY A 140 10.08 -21.46 -1.21
CA GLY A 140 11.12 -21.62 -2.22
C GLY A 140 10.59 -21.49 -3.65
N VAL A 141 9.44 -22.12 -3.96
CA VAL A 141 8.78 -21.98 -5.29
C VAL A 141 8.43 -20.52 -5.57
N VAL A 142 7.85 -19.81 -4.60
CA VAL A 142 7.51 -18.38 -4.75
C VAL A 142 8.76 -17.54 -5.03
N LEU A 143 9.84 -17.74 -4.26
CA LEU A 143 11.10 -17.01 -4.41
C LEU A 143 11.81 -17.32 -5.74
N VAL A 144 11.77 -18.57 -6.21
CA VAL A 144 12.31 -18.98 -7.52
C VAL A 144 11.54 -18.32 -8.65
N VAL A 145 10.20 -18.29 -8.60
CA VAL A 145 9.39 -17.56 -9.61
C VAL A 145 9.67 -16.06 -9.57
N MET A 146 9.77 -15.46 -8.38
CA MET A 146 10.15 -14.06 -8.21
C MET A 146 11.52 -13.74 -8.86
N ALA A 147 12.51 -14.61 -8.65
CA ALA A 147 13.86 -14.47 -9.20
C ALA A 147 13.90 -14.66 -10.72
N ILE A 148 13.15 -15.62 -11.27
CA ILE A 148 13.04 -15.83 -12.73
C ILE A 148 12.42 -14.60 -13.41
N VAL A 149 11.31 -14.09 -12.88
CA VAL A 149 10.65 -12.89 -13.43
C VAL A 149 11.54 -11.65 -13.29
N ALA A 150 12.27 -11.50 -12.18
CA ALA A 150 13.25 -10.43 -12.02
C ALA A 150 14.39 -10.55 -13.04
N GLY A 151 14.92 -11.75 -13.29
CA GLY A 151 15.94 -11.99 -14.32
C GLY A 151 15.46 -11.65 -15.73
N ILE A 152 14.19 -11.92 -16.05
CA ILE A 152 13.55 -11.53 -17.32
C ILE A 152 13.33 -10.02 -17.41
N ALA A 153 13.00 -9.34 -16.30
CA ALA A 153 12.77 -7.90 -16.26
C ALA A 153 14.07 -7.07 -16.30
N PHE A 154 15.16 -7.59 -15.74
CA PHE A 154 16.46 -6.91 -15.63
C PHE A 154 17.02 -6.31 -16.95
N PRO A 155 17.03 -7.02 -18.11
CA PRO A 155 17.47 -6.41 -19.38
C PRO A 155 16.58 -5.25 -19.89
N PHE A 156 15.38 -5.07 -19.33
CA PHE A 156 14.49 -3.95 -19.63
C PHE A 156 14.52 -2.86 -18.56
N ALA A 157 15.34 -3.01 -17.52
CA ALA A 157 15.33 -2.15 -16.34
C ALA A 157 15.51 -0.66 -16.65
N ASP A 158 16.37 -0.28 -17.61
CA ASP A 158 16.54 1.13 -18.00
C ASP A 158 15.27 1.74 -18.61
N ARG A 159 14.47 0.94 -19.34
CA ARG A 159 13.16 1.39 -19.86
C ARG A 159 12.16 1.55 -18.72
N LEU A 160 12.15 0.62 -17.78
CA LEU A 160 11.27 0.64 -16.60
C LEU A 160 11.61 1.81 -15.65
N ILE A 161 12.90 2.09 -15.42
CA ILE A 161 13.35 3.26 -14.64
C ILE A 161 12.89 4.55 -15.30
N ASN A 162 13.20 4.75 -16.60
CA ASN A 162 12.81 5.98 -17.31
C ASN A 162 11.28 6.15 -17.39
N PHE A 163 10.54 5.06 -17.60
CA PHE A 163 9.07 5.08 -17.60
C PHE A 163 8.50 5.51 -16.24
N LEU A 164 8.91 4.86 -15.15
CA LEU A 164 8.42 5.20 -13.81
C LEU A 164 8.83 6.61 -13.38
N TRP A 165 10.04 7.05 -13.75
CA TRP A 165 10.57 8.36 -13.40
C TRP A 165 9.81 9.50 -14.12
N PHE A 166 9.82 9.50 -15.45
CA PHE A 166 9.24 10.59 -16.26
C PHE A 166 7.71 10.54 -16.40
N SER A 167 7.06 9.50 -15.88
CA SER A 167 5.59 9.49 -15.70
C SER A 167 5.14 10.05 -14.35
N LEU A 168 6.06 10.35 -13.43
CA LEU A 168 5.77 10.89 -12.10
C LEU A 168 6.45 12.26 -11.86
N LEU A 169 7.50 12.58 -12.61
CA LEU A 169 8.30 13.80 -12.52
C LEU A 169 8.42 14.46 -13.90
N PRO A 170 8.45 15.80 -14.00
CA PRO A 170 8.41 16.49 -15.29
C PRO A 170 9.68 16.26 -16.14
N GLY A 171 9.51 16.24 -17.46
CA GLY A 171 10.57 16.16 -18.46
C GLY A 171 10.66 14.81 -19.18
N VAL A 172 11.70 14.62 -19.99
CA VAL A 172 12.04 13.34 -20.64
C VAL A 172 13.55 13.09 -20.62
N ALA A 173 13.97 11.83 -20.73
CA ALA A 173 15.38 11.43 -20.67
C ALA A 173 16.29 12.17 -21.67
N GLN A 174 15.77 12.53 -22.85
CA GLN A 174 16.48 13.25 -23.91
C GLN A 174 16.76 14.72 -23.57
N GLN A 175 16.12 15.30 -22.55
CA GLN A 175 16.39 16.66 -22.08
C GLN A 175 17.53 16.71 -21.05
N CYS A 176 17.95 15.56 -20.53
CA CYS A 176 18.94 15.50 -19.45
C CYS A 176 20.39 15.63 -19.96
N PRO A 177 21.29 16.28 -19.20
CA PRO A 177 22.68 16.46 -19.61
C PRO A 177 23.41 15.11 -19.81
N PRO A 178 24.30 14.98 -20.81
CA PRO A 178 25.19 13.83 -20.88
C PRO A 178 26.17 13.84 -19.71
N PRO A 179 26.58 12.67 -19.18
CA PRO A 179 27.45 12.56 -18.00
C PRO A 179 28.87 13.12 -18.20
N THR A 180 29.24 13.43 -19.44
CA THR A 180 30.54 14.02 -19.82
C THR A 180 30.60 15.55 -19.71
N GLY A 181 29.56 16.20 -19.16
CA GLY A 181 29.68 17.59 -18.69
C GLY A 181 29.55 18.68 -19.76
N THR A 182 28.39 18.78 -20.39
CA THR A 182 27.89 20.07 -20.91
C THR A 182 26.49 20.29 -20.37
N SER A 183 26.31 21.32 -19.54
CA SER A 183 24.98 21.72 -19.09
C SER A 183 24.23 22.39 -20.23
N PRO A 184 23.02 21.93 -20.59
CA PRO A 184 22.04 22.79 -21.24
C PRO A 184 21.72 23.99 -20.35
N ALA A 185 21.11 25.03 -20.94
CA ALA A 185 20.44 26.06 -20.16
C ALA A 185 19.29 25.45 -19.33
N ALA A 186 18.87 26.16 -18.27
CA ALA A 186 17.91 25.70 -17.26
C ALA A 186 16.71 24.91 -17.83
N SER A 187 16.79 23.58 -17.75
CA SER A 187 15.70 22.69 -18.10
C SER A 187 14.87 22.38 -16.86
N GLU A 188 13.56 22.62 -16.92
CA GLU A 188 12.59 22.26 -15.88
C GLU A 188 12.43 20.72 -15.70
N ALA A 189 13.14 19.94 -16.53
CA ALA A 189 13.21 18.48 -16.45
C ALA A 189 13.86 18.02 -15.14
N ALA A 190 13.14 17.20 -14.38
CA ALA A 190 13.54 16.63 -13.09
C ALA A 190 14.55 15.46 -13.28
N CYS A 191 15.72 15.75 -13.85
CA CYS A 191 16.68 14.73 -14.24
C CYS A 191 17.29 13.95 -13.04
N PRO A 192 17.39 12.60 -13.12
CA PRO A 192 17.92 11.77 -12.04
C PRO A 192 19.42 11.97 -11.84
N ARG A 193 19.82 12.38 -10.63
CA ARG A 193 21.25 12.53 -10.25
C ARG A 193 21.80 11.25 -9.62
N VAL A 194 23.04 10.90 -9.93
CA VAL A 194 23.75 9.72 -9.40
C VAL A 194 24.84 10.17 -8.44
N TYR A 195 24.72 9.81 -7.16
CA TYR A 195 25.66 10.20 -6.10
C TYR A 195 26.67 9.10 -5.71
N HIS A 196 26.53 7.88 -6.24
CA HIS A 196 27.47 6.77 -6.01
C HIS A 196 27.46 5.82 -7.22
N PRO A 197 28.61 5.25 -7.68
CA PRO A 197 28.68 4.41 -8.89
C PRO A 197 27.72 3.22 -8.91
N LEU A 198 27.36 2.65 -7.75
CA LEU A 198 26.41 1.53 -7.68
C LEU A 198 24.93 1.94 -7.82
N ALA A 199 24.58 3.24 -7.77
CA ALA A 199 23.19 3.70 -7.69
C ALA A 199 22.32 3.19 -8.86
N LEU A 200 22.81 3.28 -10.10
CA LEU A 200 22.08 2.80 -11.28
C LEU A 200 21.93 1.27 -11.28
N MET A 201 22.95 0.52 -10.83
CA MET A 201 22.86 -0.94 -10.71
C MET A 201 21.84 -1.35 -9.65
N LEU A 202 21.82 -0.66 -8.50
CA LEU A 202 20.84 -0.87 -7.45
C LEU A 202 19.42 -0.49 -7.90
N ALA A 203 19.24 0.60 -8.66
CA ALA A 203 17.96 0.95 -9.26
C ALA A 203 17.47 -0.12 -10.26
N ARG A 204 18.36 -0.64 -11.12
CA ARG A 204 18.06 -1.73 -12.06
C ARG A 204 17.64 -3.01 -11.33
N LEU A 205 18.34 -3.37 -10.26
CA LEU A 205 17.99 -4.52 -9.43
C LEU A 205 16.62 -4.30 -8.75
N LYS A 206 16.39 -3.12 -8.15
CA LYS A 206 15.13 -2.77 -7.47
C LYS A 206 13.91 -2.82 -8.40
N VAL A 207 14.01 -2.34 -9.64
CA VAL A 207 12.86 -2.39 -10.58
C VAL A 207 12.61 -3.81 -11.10
N ALA A 208 13.68 -4.59 -11.28
CA ALA A 208 13.58 -5.99 -11.65
C ALA A 208 12.94 -6.84 -10.53
N THR A 209 13.37 -6.68 -9.28
CA THR A 209 12.77 -7.39 -8.14
C THR A 209 11.36 -6.91 -7.84
N LEU A 210 11.01 -5.65 -8.09
CA LEU A 210 9.61 -5.16 -8.03
C LEU A 210 8.71 -5.90 -9.04
N ALA A 211 9.14 -6.00 -10.31
CA ALA A 211 8.39 -6.73 -11.33
C ALA A 211 8.24 -8.22 -10.95
N GLY A 212 9.31 -8.83 -10.41
CA GLY A 212 9.27 -10.18 -9.84
C GLY A 212 8.27 -10.30 -8.70
N PHE A 213 8.28 -9.37 -7.74
CA PHE A 213 7.43 -9.36 -6.55
C PHE A 213 5.94 -9.25 -6.91
N ILE A 214 5.57 -8.34 -7.82
CA ILE A 214 4.19 -8.15 -8.27
C ILE A 214 3.62 -9.43 -8.89
N VAL A 215 4.43 -10.17 -9.67
CA VAL A 215 4.05 -11.47 -10.26
C VAL A 215 4.10 -12.61 -9.24
N ALA A 216 4.96 -12.52 -8.22
CA ALA A 216 5.06 -13.50 -7.15
C ALA A 216 3.88 -13.44 -6.16
N LEU A 217 3.22 -12.30 -5.96
CA LEU A 217 2.04 -12.18 -5.07
C LEU A 217 0.90 -13.20 -5.37
N PRO A 218 0.37 -13.33 -6.60
CA PRO A 218 -0.65 -14.33 -6.90
C PRO A 218 -0.13 -15.77 -6.81
N VAL A 219 1.17 -15.99 -7.05
CA VAL A 219 1.82 -17.30 -6.87
C VAL A 219 1.94 -17.63 -5.38
N PHE A 220 2.27 -16.65 -4.53
CA PHE A 220 2.26 -16.78 -3.07
C PHE A 220 0.87 -17.19 -2.56
N VAL A 221 -0.21 -16.59 -3.06
CA VAL A 221 -1.57 -17.01 -2.71
C VAL A 221 -1.87 -18.44 -3.21
N ALA A 222 -1.33 -18.86 -4.35
CA ALA A 222 -1.50 -20.22 -4.89
C ALA A 222 -0.69 -21.29 -4.13
N GLU A 223 0.54 -21.01 -3.72
CA GLU A 223 1.34 -21.94 -2.91
C GLU A 223 0.83 -21.97 -1.46
N THR A 224 0.35 -20.85 -0.92
CA THR A 224 -0.31 -20.79 0.39
C THR A 224 -1.65 -21.55 0.40
N TYR A 225 -2.36 -21.63 -0.74
CA TYR A 225 -3.45 -22.59 -0.93
C TYR A 225 -2.95 -24.03 -0.86
N LEU A 226 -1.90 -24.38 -1.62
CA LEU A 226 -1.40 -25.75 -1.70
C LEU A 226 -0.89 -26.27 -0.35
N PHE A 227 -0.25 -25.41 0.43
CA PHE A 227 0.20 -25.66 1.81
C PHE A 227 -0.97 -26.04 2.74
N MET A 228 -2.05 -25.24 2.77
CA MET A 228 -3.22 -25.51 3.63
C MET A 228 -4.21 -26.52 3.03
N ARG A 229 -4.03 -26.95 1.78
CA ARG A 229 -4.99 -27.80 1.03
C ARG A 229 -5.42 -29.07 1.77
N PRO A 230 -4.55 -29.84 2.47
CA PRO A 230 -4.95 -31.08 3.15
C PRO A 230 -6.11 -30.84 4.12
N GLY A 231 -5.88 -30.02 5.15
CA GLY A 231 -6.84 -29.69 6.21
C GLY A 231 -8.02 -28.80 5.80
N LEU A 232 -8.11 -28.35 4.55
CA LEU A 232 -9.30 -27.63 4.05
C LEU A 232 -10.38 -28.61 3.56
N PHE A 233 -11.63 -28.39 3.95
CA PHE A 233 -12.75 -29.19 3.46
C PHE A 233 -12.95 -28.98 1.94
N PRO A 234 -13.46 -29.99 1.19
CA PRO A 234 -13.64 -29.90 -0.26
C PRO A 234 -14.51 -28.72 -0.75
N ARG A 235 -15.36 -28.16 0.12
CA ARG A 235 -16.15 -26.94 -0.15
C ARG A 235 -15.29 -25.68 -0.09
N GLU A 236 -14.40 -25.56 0.89
CA GLU A 236 -13.52 -24.40 1.10
C GLU A 236 -12.45 -24.29 0.02
N ARG A 237 -11.85 -25.42 -0.39
CA ARG A 237 -10.84 -25.48 -1.46
C ARG A 237 -11.30 -24.79 -2.75
N LYS A 238 -12.59 -24.88 -3.08
CA LYS A 238 -13.20 -24.22 -4.25
C LYS A 238 -13.20 -22.68 -4.13
N TYR A 239 -13.41 -22.15 -2.94
CA TYR A 239 -13.40 -20.70 -2.68
C TYR A 239 -11.97 -20.16 -2.58
N TYR A 240 -11.05 -20.90 -1.96
CA TYR A 240 -9.63 -20.52 -1.96
C TYR A 240 -9.09 -20.45 -3.40
N LEU A 241 -9.38 -21.42 -4.26
CA LEU A 241 -8.99 -21.37 -5.67
C LEU A 241 -9.59 -20.20 -6.47
N ALA A 242 -10.60 -19.49 -5.95
CA ALA A 242 -11.10 -18.23 -6.53
C ALA A 242 -10.33 -16.99 -6.03
N ALA A 243 -9.63 -17.09 -4.90
CA ALA A 243 -8.76 -16.02 -4.39
C ALA A 243 -7.53 -15.79 -5.28
N VAL A 244 -6.95 -16.84 -5.89
CA VAL A 244 -5.74 -16.73 -6.74
C VAL A 244 -5.91 -15.72 -7.91
N PRO A 245 -6.92 -15.83 -8.81
CA PRO A 245 -7.13 -14.82 -9.85
C PRO A 245 -7.56 -13.46 -9.29
N THR A 246 -8.22 -13.44 -8.12
CA THR A 246 -8.59 -12.19 -7.42
C THR A 246 -7.35 -11.46 -6.91
N SER A 247 -6.31 -12.19 -6.46
CA SER A 247 -5.02 -11.64 -6.02
C SER A 247 -4.29 -10.90 -7.14
N VAL A 248 -4.32 -11.43 -8.38
CA VAL A 248 -3.76 -10.77 -9.58
C VAL A 248 -4.42 -9.40 -9.80
N VAL A 249 -5.76 -9.37 -9.75
CA VAL A 249 -6.55 -8.15 -9.94
C VAL A 249 -6.30 -7.13 -8.82
N LEU A 250 -6.28 -7.58 -7.56
CA LEU A 250 -5.98 -6.73 -6.41
C LEU A 250 -4.54 -6.18 -6.45
N ALA A 251 -3.55 -6.99 -6.83
CA ALA A 251 -2.17 -6.53 -6.99
C ALA A 251 -2.07 -5.46 -8.09
N GLY A 252 -2.68 -5.70 -9.25
CA GLY A 252 -2.74 -4.73 -10.35
C GLY A 252 -3.42 -3.41 -9.98
N ILE A 253 -4.55 -3.48 -9.25
CA ILE A 253 -5.23 -2.28 -8.73
C ILE A 253 -4.36 -1.56 -7.69
N GLY A 254 -3.66 -2.27 -6.81
CA GLY A 254 -2.77 -1.67 -5.81
C GLY A 254 -1.57 -0.94 -6.45
N VAL A 255 -0.93 -1.55 -7.45
CA VAL A 255 0.14 -0.91 -8.24
C VAL A 255 -0.40 0.34 -8.95
N ALA A 256 -1.57 0.25 -9.59
CA ALA A 256 -2.19 1.37 -10.29
C ALA A 256 -2.60 2.50 -9.32
N PHE A 257 -3.13 2.18 -8.14
CA PHE A 257 -3.48 3.14 -7.10
C PHE A 257 -2.25 3.90 -6.58
N ALA A 258 -1.15 3.18 -6.33
CA ALA A 258 0.11 3.80 -5.95
C ALA A 258 0.68 4.72 -7.03
N PHE A 259 0.67 4.26 -8.28
CA PHE A 259 1.22 4.99 -9.42
C PHE A 259 0.41 6.22 -9.82
N LEU A 260 -0.93 6.12 -9.85
CA LEU A 260 -1.81 7.17 -10.39
C LEU A 260 -2.31 8.17 -9.36
N LEU A 261 -2.31 7.83 -8.07
CA LEU A 261 -2.85 8.67 -7.00
C LEU A 261 -1.82 8.97 -5.90
N VAL A 262 -1.20 7.93 -5.32
CA VAL A 262 -0.39 8.11 -4.11
C VAL A 262 0.96 8.78 -4.40
N LEU A 263 1.72 8.30 -5.38
CA LEU A 263 3.01 8.87 -5.74
C LEU A 263 2.89 10.32 -6.27
N PRO A 264 1.93 10.66 -7.17
CA PRO A 264 1.70 12.05 -7.57
C PRO A 264 1.32 12.96 -6.38
N ALA A 265 0.49 12.50 -5.44
CA ALA A 265 0.13 13.29 -4.26
C ALA A 265 1.34 13.53 -3.33
N ILE A 266 2.16 12.51 -3.10
CA ILE A 266 3.39 12.62 -2.30
C ILE A 266 4.40 13.57 -2.95
N PHE A 267 4.64 13.44 -4.26
CA PHE A 267 5.57 14.35 -4.97
C PHE A 267 5.05 15.79 -5.01
N THR A 268 3.75 16.01 -5.21
CA THR A 268 3.13 17.35 -5.12
C THR A 268 3.36 17.97 -3.74
N TYR A 269 3.16 17.20 -2.67
CA TYR A 269 3.41 17.66 -1.31
C TYR A 269 4.89 17.96 -1.03
N PHE A 270 5.83 17.09 -1.46
CA PHE A 270 7.27 17.31 -1.27
C PHE A 270 7.82 18.48 -2.08
N LEU A 271 7.29 18.71 -3.29
CA LEU A 271 7.61 19.89 -4.09
C LEU A 271 7.20 21.17 -3.35
N TYR A 272 5.91 21.28 -2.98
CA TYR A 272 5.35 22.43 -2.27
C TYR A 272 6.03 22.68 -0.91
N TYR A 273 6.30 21.63 -0.13
CA TYR A 273 7.00 21.73 1.15
C TYR A 273 8.42 22.32 1.03
N SER A 274 9.07 22.16 -0.13
CA SER A 274 10.46 22.57 -0.35
C SER A 274 10.60 23.93 -1.05
N GLU A 275 9.51 24.49 -1.59
CA GLU A 275 9.51 25.61 -2.54
C GLU A 275 10.19 26.88 -1.99
N ASP A 276 9.80 27.31 -0.78
CA ASP A 276 10.41 28.45 -0.08
C ASP A 276 11.79 28.13 0.56
N ALA A 277 12.20 26.86 0.59
CA ALA A 277 13.28 26.38 1.45
C ALA A 277 14.56 25.97 0.69
N ALA A 278 14.45 25.32 -0.46
CA ALA A 278 15.61 24.80 -1.20
C ALA A 278 15.33 24.50 -2.67
N VAL A 279 16.34 24.71 -3.53
CA VAL A 279 16.30 24.24 -4.93
C VAL A 279 16.39 22.71 -4.96
N ILE A 280 15.33 22.07 -5.46
CA ILE A 280 15.13 20.61 -5.36
C ILE A 280 16.05 19.85 -6.33
N ALA A 281 16.76 18.84 -5.80
CA ALA A 281 17.68 17.99 -6.57
C ALA A 281 17.36 16.50 -6.42
N PHE A 282 16.64 15.93 -7.37
CA PHE A 282 16.23 14.52 -7.35
C PHE A 282 17.41 13.55 -7.46
N GLY A 283 17.68 12.81 -6.38
CA GLY A 283 18.63 11.70 -6.35
C GLY A 283 18.00 10.40 -6.83
N LEU A 284 18.66 9.72 -7.77
CA LEU A 284 18.17 8.46 -8.34
C LEU A 284 17.94 7.41 -7.26
N SER A 285 18.89 7.27 -6.32
CA SER A 285 18.83 6.25 -5.26
C SER A 285 17.63 6.46 -4.34
N GLU A 286 17.36 7.70 -3.94
CA GLU A 286 16.39 8.07 -2.89
C GLU A 286 14.98 8.13 -3.48
N THR A 287 14.81 8.91 -4.54
CA THR A 287 13.52 9.10 -5.24
C THR A 287 13.02 7.79 -5.84
N PHE A 288 13.89 6.99 -6.45
CA PHE A 288 13.48 5.70 -7.02
C PHE A 288 13.24 4.62 -5.95
N ASN A 289 13.90 4.71 -4.78
CA ASN A 289 13.59 3.84 -3.65
C ASN A 289 12.17 4.08 -3.13
N LEU A 290 11.75 5.34 -3.00
CA LEU A 290 10.37 5.69 -2.64
C LEU A 290 9.37 5.16 -3.67
N MET A 291 9.60 5.41 -4.96
CA MET A 291 8.74 4.92 -6.05
C MET A 291 8.57 3.39 -5.98
N VAL A 292 9.68 2.64 -5.98
CA VAL A 292 9.66 1.17 -5.97
C VAL A 292 9.01 0.63 -4.70
N MET A 293 9.36 1.18 -3.53
CA MET A 293 8.82 0.73 -2.26
C MET A 293 7.31 0.95 -2.17
N MET A 294 6.80 2.11 -2.59
CA MET A 294 5.36 2.36 -2.62
C MET A 294 4.63 1.40 -3.57
N LEU A 295 5.12 1.22 -4.81
CA LEU A 295 4.50 0.32 -5.79
C LEU A 295 4.40 -1.13 -5.25
N GLY A 296 5.45 -1.65 -4.63
CA GLY A 296 5.45 -2.97 -4.01
C GLY A 296 4.57 -3.04 -2.75
N MET A 297 4.67 -2.05 -1.86
CA MET A 297 3.91 -1.99 -0.62
C MET A 297 2.40 -1.94 -0.89
N PHE A 298 1.94 -1.14 -1.85
CA PHE A 298 0.53 -1.09 -2.22
C PHE A 298 0.03 -2.35 -2.93
N ALA A 299 0.86 -3.00 -3.76
CA ALA A 299 0.52 -4.31 -4.34
C ALA A 299 0.22 -5.38 -3.26
N PHE A 300 0.97 -5.33 -2.14
CA PHE A 300 0.77 -6.18 -0.98
C PHE A 300 -0.40 -5.73 -0.08
N ILE A 301 -0.54 -4.42 0.20
CA ILE A 301 -1.65 -3.85 0.98
C ILE A 301 -3.01 -4.18 0.35
N PHE A 302 -3.10 -4.15 -0.99
CA PHE A 302 -4.33 -4.53 -1.68
C PHE A 302 -4.68 -6.03 -1.57
N GLN A 303 -3.83 -6.87 -0.97
CA GLN A 303 -4.18 -8.24 -0.58
C GLN A 303 -4.91 -8.32 0.78
N ILE A 304 -4.96 -7.24 1.59
CA ILE A 304 -5.68 -7.21 2.88
C ILE A 304 -7.14 -7.69 2.75
N PRO A 305 -7.95 -7.24 1.76
CA PRO A 305 -9.30 -7.76 1.55
C PRO A 305 -9.34 -9.28 1.35
N LEU A 306 -8.39 -9.81 0.56
CA LEU A 306 -8.28 -11.24 0.27
C LEU A 306 -7.95 -12.03 1.55
N PHE A 307 -6.95 -11.60 2.32
CA PHE A 307 -6.57 -12.26 3.57
C PHE A 307 -7.67 -12.20 4.64
N VAL A 308 -8.37 -11.06 4.78
CA VAL A 308 -9.51 -10.91 5.70
C VAL A 308 -10.67 -11.82 5.29
N MET A 309 -11.06 -11.82 4.00
CA MET A 309 -12.10 -12.72 3.48
C MET A 309 -11.73 -14.19 3.69
N LEU A 310 -10.47 -14.55 3.44
CA LEU A 310 -9.96 -15.92 3.59
C LEU A 310 -9.98 -16.38 5.05
N ALA A 311 -9.50 -15.56 6.00
CA ALA A 311 -9.50 -15.89 7.42
C ALA A 311 -10.91 -16.07 7.99
N ILE A 312 -11.91 -15.36 7.44
CA ILE A 312 -13.32 -15.57 7.79
C ILE A 312 -13.86 -16.87 7.16
N MET A 313 -13.50 -17.16 5.91
CA MET A 313 -13.96 -18.38 5.21
C MET A 313 -13.40 -19.67 5.80
N MET A 314 -12.17 -19.66 6.32
CA MET A 314 -11.55 -20.83 6.99
C MET A 314 -11.89 -20.92 8.48
N GLY A 315 -12.85 -20.12 8.98
CA GLY A 315 -13.27 -20.13 10.40
C GLY A 315 -12.28 -19.56 11.41
N VAL A 316 -11.04 -19.23 10.99
CA VAL A 316 -9.96 -18.68 11.83
C VAL A 316 -10.37 -17.38 12.55
N THR A 317 -11.26 -16.59 11.94
CA THR A 317 -11.88 -15.45 12.61
C THR A 317 -13.33 -15.25 12.15
N THR A 318 -14.04 -14.31 12.77
CA THR A 318 -15.38 -13.91 12.34
C THR A 318 -15.46 -12.41 12.13
N ARG A 319 -16.33 -11.96 11.21
CA ARG A 319 -16.56 -10.53 10.99
C ARG A 319 -16.88 -9.77 12.30
N ARG A 320 -17.65 -10.36 13.22
CA ARG A 320 -17.96 -9.74 14.53
C ARG A 320 -16.73 -9.60 15.43
N TRP A 321 -15.81 -10.57 15.40
CA TRP A 321 -14.55 -10.54 16.16
C TRP A 321 -13.63 -9.42 15.65
N LEU A 322 -13.58 -9.22 14.32
CA LEU A 322 -12.85 -8.14 13.66
C LEU A 322 -13.49 -6.76 13.91
N GLU A 323 -14.81 -6.62 13.72
CA GLU A 323 -15.55 -5.38 13.95
C GLU A 323 -15.38 -4.85 15.39
N THR A 324 -15.35 -5.75 16.38
CA THR A 324 -15.09 -5.42 17.80
C THR A 324 -13.64 -4.98 18.05
N ARG A 325 -12.68 -5.47 17.24
CA ARG A 325 -11.24 -5.24 17.39
C ARG A 325 -10.65 -4.21 16.43
N ARG A 326 -11.47 -3.53 15.65
CA ARG A 326 -11.03 -2.59 14.59
C ARG A 326 -9.96 -1.58 15.05
N LEU A 327 -10.04 -1.06 16.27
CA LEU A 327 -9.03 -0.12 16.80
C LEU A 327 -7.61 -0.74 16.88
N TYR A 328 -7.48 -2.03 17.19
CA TYR A 328 -6.19 -2.72 17.17
C TYR A 328 -5.67 -2.92 15.74
N PHE A 329 -6.56 -3.18 14.77
CA PHE A 329 -6.20 -3.25 13.36
C PHE A 329 -5.78 -1.89 12.82
N TRP A 330 -6.55 -0.83 13.08
CA TRP A 330 -6.21 0.54 12.68
C TRP A 330 -4.88 0.99 13.29
N GLY A 331 -4.65 0.72 14.57
CA GLY A 331 -3.37 0.97 15.23
C GLY A 331 -2.22 0.20 14.59
N GLY A 332 -2.38 -1.12 14.39
CA GLY A 332 -1.37 -1.97 13.74
C GLY A 332 -1.04 -1.53 12.32
N PHE A 333 -2.05 -1.18 11.52
CA PHE A 333 -1.86 -0.64 10.16
C PHE A 333 -1.10 0.69 10.18
N LEU A 334 -1.42 1.59 11.11
CA LEU A 334 -0.71 2.86 11.26
C LEU A 334 0.74 2.64 11.70
N THR A 335 0.99 1.75 12.66
CA THR A 335 2.35 1.37 13.10
C THR A 335 3.16 0.77 11.95
N ILE A 336 2.60 -0.15 11.17
CA ILE A 336 3.27 -0.73 9.99
C ILE A 336 3.58 0.36 8.96
N ALA A 337 2.62 1.23 8.66
CA ALA A 337 2.83 2.33 7.71
C ALA A 337 3.97 3.26 8.14
N PHE A 338 3.97 3.72 9.39
CA PHE A 338 5.02 4.60 9.94
C PHE A 338 6.38 3.90 10.10
N PHE A 339 6.43 2.59 10.32
CA PHE A 339 7.69 1.85 10.49
C PHE A 339 8.37 1.52 9.15
N PHE A 340 7.59 1.27 8.09
CA PHE A 340 8.12 0.90 6.77
C PHE A 340 8.21 2.06 5.76
N SER A 341 7.56 3.21 6.01
CA SER A 341 7.69 4.37 5.13
C SER A 341 8.97 5.17 5.44
N PRO A 342 9.81 5.51 4.44
CA PRO A 342 11.04 6.31 4.63
C PRO A 342 10.76 7.82 4.71
N ASP A 343 9.50 8.23 4.84
CA ASP A 343 9.05 9.62 4.87
C ASP A 343 8.91 10.15 6.30
N PRO A 344 9.77 11.09 6.76
CA PRO A 344 9.71 11.66 8.10
C PRO A 344 8.61 12.72 8.26
N THR A 345 7.97 13.19 7.19
CA THR A 345 6.89 14.20 7.27
C THR A 345 5.56 13.61 7.77
N GLY A 346 5.42 12.29 7.72
CA GLY A 346 4.21 11.59 8.09
C GLY A 346 3.13 11.51 6.99
N MET A 347 3.27 12.23 5.87
CA MET A 347 2.23 12.26 4.83
C MET A 347 2.06 10.94 4.09
N ALA A 348 3.15 10.33 3.61
CA ALA A 348 3.12 9.02 2.98
C ALA A 348 2.61 7.91 3.95
N PRO A 349 3.11 7.75 5.18
CA PRO A 349 2.59 6.71 6.09
C PRO A 349 1.14 6.96 6.52
N ILE A 350 0.67 8.22 6.61
CA ILE A 350 -0.77 8.49 6.84
C ILE A 350 -1.61 8.00 5.65
N ILE A 351 -1.21 8.30 4.40
CA ILE A 351 -1.94 7.83 3.20
C ILE A 351 -1.93 6.30 3.10
N VAL A 352 -0.78 5.67 3.37
CA VAL A 352 -0.61 4.21 3.41
C VAL A 352 -1.51 3.57 4.48
N GLY A 353 -1.43 4.03 5.73
CA GLY A 353 -2.21 3.50 6.84
C GLY A 353 -3.72 3.72 6.67
N LEU A 354 -4.13 4.89 6.17
CA LEU A 354 -5.53 5.18 5.82
C LEU A 354 -6.03 4.24 4.72
N THR A 355 -5.20 3.92 3.72
CA THR A 355 -5.57 2.97 2.67
C THR A 355 -5.77 1.56 3.22
N MET A 356 -4.90 1.08 4.12
CA MET A 356 -5.10 -0.20 4.81
C MET A 356 -6.42 -0.23 5.60
N VAL A 357 -6.73 0.85 6.34
CA VAL A 357 -8.00 0.99 7.09
C VAL A 357 -9.21 0.99 6.17
N ILE A 358 -9.17 1.73 5.05
CA ILE A 358 -10.26 1.77 4.05
C ILE A 358 -10.49 0.39 3.43
N LEU A 359 -9.43 -0.35 3.09
CA LEU A 359 -9.54 -1.71 2.55
C LEU A 359 -10.12 -2.69 3.58
N PHE A 360 -9.70 -2.58 4.84
CA PHE A 360 -10.21 -3.41 5.94
C PHE A 360 -11.70 -3.14 6.23
N GLU A 361 -12.08 -1.89 6.51
CA GLU A 361 -13.47 -1.50 6.80
C GLU A 361 -14.37 -1.68 5.56
N GLY A 362 -13.86 -1.42 4.35
CA GLY A 362 -14.55 -1.71 3.09
C GLY A 362 -14.84 -3.20 2.92
N THR A 363 -13.91 -4.07 3.32
CA THR A 363 -14.11 -5.53 3.34
C THR A 363 -15.17 -5.94 4.35
N LEU A 364 -15.09 -5.46 5.61
CA LEU A 364 -16.13 -5.74 6.63
C LEU A 364 -17.51 -5.20 6.21
N GLY A 365 -17.56 -4.07 5.50
CA GLY A 365 -18.75 -3.50 4.90
C GLY A 365 -19.32 -4.35 3.75
N LEU A 366 -18.46 -4.90 2.89
CA LEU A 366 -18.86 -5.82 1.82
C LEU A 366 -19.48 -7.11 2.40
N LEU A 367 -18.82 -7.74 3.38
CA LEU A 367 -19.33 -8.88 4.16
C LEU A 367 -20.62 -8.57 4.94
N ARG A 368 -20.97 -7.30 5.13
CA ARG A 368 -22.25 -6.87 5.70
C ARG A 368 -23.37 -6.81 4.67
N TRP A 369 -23.03 -6.61 3.40
CA TRP A 369 -23.98 -6.47 2.30
C TRP A 369 -24.26 -7.80 1.59
N THR A 370 -23.24 -8.64 1.37
CA THR A 370 -23.39 -9.95 0.70
C THR A 370 -24.11 -11.00 1.56
N GLY A 371 -24.21 -10.78 2.88
CA GLY A 371 -25.09 -11.53 3.79
C GLY A 371 -24.63 -12.94 4.18
N GLU A 372 -23.99 -13.68 3.28
CA GLU A 372 -23.59 -15.08 3.48
C GLU A 372 -22.08 -15.32 3.23
N GLY A 373 -21.54 -16.36 3.89
CA GLY A 373 -20.10 -16.65 3.94
C GLY A 373 -19.52 -17.35 2.71
N SER A 374 -19.88 -16.95 1.48
CA SER A 374 -19.36 -17.54 0.23
C SER A 374 -18.70 -16.48 -0.65
N MET A 375 -17.35 -16.48 -0.70
CA MET A 375 -16.55 -15.45 -1.38
C MET A 375 -16.67 -15.43 -2.92
N ALA A 376 -17.19 -16.49 -3.55
CA ALA A 376 -17.48 -16.47 -4.98
C ALA A 376 -18.93 -15.99 -5.18
N PRO A 377 -19.17 -14.80 -5.78
CA PRO A 377 -20.53 -14.34 -6.06
C PRO A 377 -21.29 -15.38 -6.87
N GLY A 378 -22.58 -15.52 -6.57
CA GLY A 378 -23.43 -16.45 -7.31
C GLY A 378 -23.41 -16.12 -8.80
N ALA A 379 -23.60 -17.11 -9.69
CA ALA A 379 -23.76 -16.82 -11.12
C ALA A 379 -24.92 -15.82 -11.37
N ALA A 380 -25.96 -15.88 -10.53
CA ALA A 380 -27.09 -14.94 -10.52
C ALA A 380 -26.73 -13.55 -9.93
N GLU A 381 -25.69 -13.44 -9.11
CA GLU A 381 -25.21 -12.20 -8.49
C GLU A 381 -24.24 -11.46 -9.41
N PHE A 382 -23.41 -12.19 -10.16
CA PHE A 382 -22.77 -11.62 -11.33
C PHE A 382 -23.82 -11.15 -12.35
N GLU A 383 -24.90 -11.89 -12.60
CA GLU A 383 -25.98 -11.44 -13.49
C GLU A 383 -26.70 -10.15 -13.03
N THR A 384 -26.87 -9.93 -11.72
CA THR A 384 -27.44 -8.66 -11.21
C THR A 384 -26.45 -7.50 -11.27
N LEU A 385 -25.14 -7.78 -11.19
CA LEU A 385 -24.07 -6.79 -11.35
C LEU A 385 -23.76 -6.45 -12.82
N ARG A 386 -24.14 -7.29 -13.80
CA ARG A 386 -23.92 -7.08 -15.25
C ARG A 386 -24.10 -5.63 -15.74
N PRO A 387 -25.23 -4.94 -15.53
CA PRO A 387 -25.41 -3.56 -16.02
C PRO A 387 -24.43 -2.56 -15.39
N LEU A 388 -24.03 -2.80 -14.13
CA LEU A 388 -23.07 -1.96 -13.41
C LEU A 388 -21.64 -2.21 -13.90
N VAL A 389 -21.28 -3.48 -14.15
CA VAL A 389 -20.00 -3.86 -14.78
C VAL A 389 -19.91 -3.30 -16.20
N TRP A 390 -20.97 -3.39 -17.01
CA TRP A 390 -21.00 -2.82 -18.37
C TRP A 390 -20.84 -1.30 -18.34
N LEU A 391 -21.48 -0.59 -17.41
CA LEU A 391 -21.27 0.85 -17.22
C LEU A 391 -19.84 1.20 -16.80
N LEU A 392 -19.24 0.44 -15.87
CA LEU A 392 -17.86 0.66 -15.44
C LEU A 392 -16.84 0.39 -16.55
N VAL A 393 -17.02 -0.68 -17.33
CA VAL A 393 -16.16 -0.99 -18.49
C VAL A 393 -16.33 0.04 -19.61
N ALA A 394 -17.55 0.49 -19.87
CA ALA A 394 -17.80 1.56 -20.84
C ALA A 394 -17.17 2.90 -20.40
N ALA A 395 -17.28 3.25 -19.11
CA ALA A 395 -16.66 4.45 -18.55
C ALA A 395 -15.12 4.38 -18.57
N ALA A 396 -14.54 3.24 -18.20
CA ALA A 396 -13.09 3.02 -18.27
C ALA A 396 -12.58 3.08 -19.72
N GLY A 397 -13.30 2.48 -20.66
CA GLY A 397 -12.95 2.56 -22.08
C GLY A 397 -13.07 3.96 -22.66
N TYR A 398 -14.09 4.72 -22.24
CA TYR A 398 -14.25 6.13 -22.62
C TYR A 398 -13.11 7.01 -22.09
N LEU A 399 -12.66 6.79 -20.84
CA LEU A 399 -11.49 7.46 -20.25
C LEU A 399 -10.14 7.06 -20.89
N VAL A 400 -10.12 6.01 -21.72
CA VAL A 400 -8.93 5.51 -22.44
C VAL A 400 -9.12 5.67 -23.96
N SER A 401 -10.12 6.45 -24.38
CA SER A 401 -10.45 6.74 -25.77
C SER A 401 -10.22 8.22 -26.06
N PRO A 402 -9.74 8.60 -27.25
CA PRO A 402 -9.69 9.99 -27.71
C PRO A 402 -11.09 10.45 -28.18
N ALA A 403 -12.11 10.16 -27.36
CA ALA A 403 -13.47 10.63 -27.53
C ALA A 403 -13.59 12.03 -26.91
N PRO A 404 -14.38 12.95 -27.49
CA PRO A 404 -14.46 14.32 -27.00
C PRO A 404 -14.99 14.37 -25.57
N ILE A 405 -14.13 14.83 -24.65
CA ILE A 405 -14.41 14.93 -23.21
C ILE A 405 -15.70 15.73 -22.95
N PRO A 406 -16.56 15.33 -21.99
CA PRO A 406 -17.74 16.12 -21.66
C PRO A 406 -17.26 17.40 -20.97
N ARG A 407 -17.59 18.56 -21.54
CA ARG A 407 -17.22 19.85 -20.95
C ARG A 407 -17.74 19.91 -19.51
N GLY A 408 -16.84 20.20 -18.57
CA GLY A 408 -17.22 20.50 -17.20
C GLY A 408 -18.20 21.67 -17.16
N TYR A 409 -19.03 21.72 -16.12
CA TYR A 409 -19.95 22.84 -15.91
C TYR A 409 -19.35 23.93 -15.00
N TYR A 410 -18.06 23.81 -14.66
CA TYR A 410 -17.31 24.81 -13.90
C TYR A 410 -17.42 26.21 -14.53
N ASP A 411 -17.18 26.33 -15.84
CA ASP A 411 -17.30 27.58 -16.62
C ASP A 411 -18.76 28.09 -16.74
N GLN A 412 -19.73 27.34 -16.22
CA GLN A 412 -21.16 27.66 -16.21
C GLN A 412 -21.66 28.01 -14.80
N LEU A 413 -20.79 27.96 -13.78
CA LEU A 413 -21.10 28.43 -12.44
C LEU A 413 -21.24 29.97 -12.45
N PRO A 414 -22.18 30.55 -11.67
CA PRO A 414 -22.27 32.01 -11.55
C PRO A 414 -20.97 32.59 -10.99
N ALA A 415 -20.48 33.69 -11.58
CA ALA A 415 -19.21 34.33 -11.19
C ALA A 415 -19.10 34.53 -9.67
N VAL A 416 -20.17 35.00 -9.02
CA VAL A 416 -20.27 35.18 -7.55
C VAL A 416 -19.88 33.92 -6.74
N VAL A 417 -20.13 32.71 -7.26
CA VAL A 417 -19.73 31.45 -6.60
C VAL A 417 -18.24 31.17 -6.80
N VAL A 418 -17.73 31.39 -8.01
CA VAL A 418 -16.30 31.23 -8.34
C VAL A 418 -15.48 32.26 -7.56
N ASP A 419 -15.82 33.54 -7.67
CA ASP A 419 -15.16 34.67 -7.00
C ASP A 419 -15.13 34.48 -5.47
N ALA A 420 -16.23 34.04 -4.87
CA ALA A 420 -16.28 33.79 -3.42
C ALA A 420 -15.43 32.58 -3.00
N THR A 421 -15.35 31.53 -3.82
CA THR A 421 -14.51 30.36 -3.49
C THR A 421 -13.02 30.63 -3.72
N THR A 422 -12.65 31.41 -4.73
CA THR A 422 -11.26 31.85 -4.94
C THR A 422 -10.81 32.85 -3.88
N ALA A 423 -11.66 33.81 -3.48
CA ALA A 423 -11.37 34.75 -2.39
C ALA A 423 -11.19 34.08 -1.01
N LEU A 424 -11.71 32.86 -0.82
CA LEU A 424 -11.51 32.03 0.38
C LEU A 424 -10.33 31.05 0.26
N GLY A 425 -9.59 31.04 -0.85
CA GLY A 425 -8.51 30.06 -1.10
C GLY A 425 -9.02 28.64 -1.37
N LEU A 426 -10.30 28.48 -1.72
CA LEU A 426 -10.99 27.19 -1.88
C LEU A 426 -11.26 26.82 -3.35
N GLY A 427 -10.60 27.48 -4.32
CA GLY A 427 -10.82 27.28 -5.76
C GLY A 427 -10.69 25.82 -6.21
N ASP A 428 -9.63 25.11 -5.80
CA ASP A 428 -9.45 23.69 -6.12
C ASP A 428 -10.28 22.75 -5.23
N ALA A 429 -10.88 23.26 -4.14
CA ALA A 429 -11.75 22.50 -3.24
C ALA A 429 -13.22 22.44 -3.69
N ILE A 430 -13.60 23.20 -4.73
CA ILE A 430 -14.96 23.24 -5.32
C ILE A 430 -15.58 21.85 -5.57
N PRO A 431 -14.84 20.81 -6.02
CA PRO A 431 -15.39 19.46 -6.19
C PRO A 431 -15.88 18.81 -4.89
N VAL A 432 -15.13 19.03 -3.81
CA VAL A 432 -15.46 18.53 -2.47
C VAL A 432 -16.61 19.34 -1.87
N LEU A 433 -16.67 20.64 -2.13
CA LEU A 433 -17.75 21.51 -1.67
C LEU A 433 -19.08 21.22 -2.38
N ILE A 434 -19.09 21.06 -3.70
CA ILE A 434 -20.32 20.79 -4.47
C ILE A 434 -20.75 19.32 -4.31
N GLY A 435 -19.83 18.37 -4.51
CA GLY A 435 -20.11 16.95 -4.35
C GLY A 435 -20.48 16.59 -2.92
N GLY A 436 -19.70 17.08 -1.94
CA GLY A 436 -19.98 16.93 -0.51
C GLY A 436 -21.23 17.68 -0.08
N GLY A 437 -21.50 18.87 -0.61
CA GLY A 437 -22.72 19.64 -0.34
C GLY A 437 -23.99 18.90 -0.77
N LEU A 438 -24.01 18.31 -1.97
CA LEU A 438 -25.11 17.44 -2.42
C LEU A 438 -25.28 16.21 -1.52
N LEU A 439 -24.17 15.64 -1.04
CA LEU A 439 -24.14 14.47 -0.16
C LEU A 439 -24.68 14.79 1.25
N VAL A 440 -24.29 15.94 1.81
CA VAL A 440 -24.80 16.49 3.08
C VAL A 440 -26.28 16.86 2.97
N LEU A 441 -26.72 17.43 1.85
CA LEU A 441 -28.13 17.78 1.62
C LEU A 441 -29.00 16.51 1.51
N PHE A 442 -28.52 15.49 0.78
CA PHE A 442 -29.20 14.18 0.70
C PHE A 442 -29.27 13.47 2.05
N GLU A 443 -28.15 13.36 2.78
CA GLU A 443 -28.13 12.69 4.09
C GLU A 443 -28.83 13.51 5.18
N GLY A 444 -28.82 14.84 5.08
CA GLY A 444 -29.62 15.75 5.91
C GLY A 444 -31.12 15.53 5.70
N ALA A 445 -31.57 15.41 4.46
CA ALA A 445 -32.95 15.03 4.14
C ALA A 445 -33.29 13.61 4.63
N ASN A 446 -32.38 12.64 4.48
CA ASN A 446 -32.50 11.27 4.98
C ASN A 446 -32.61 11.23 6.53
N TYR A 447 -31.81 12.05 7.23
CA TYR A 447 -31.85 12.21 8.68
C TYR A 447 -33.16 12.87 9.13
N LEU A 448 -33.59 13.95 8.47
CA LEU A 448 -34.84 14.62 8.78
C LEU A 448 -36.05 13.69 8.57
N LEU A 449 -36.11 12.96 7.46
CA LEU A 449 -37.13 11.95 7.17
C LEU A 449 -37.16 10.78 8.18
N ARG A 450 -36.05 10.51 8.89
CA ARG A 450 -36.02 9.56 10.01
C ARG A 450 -36.48 10.19 11.33
N ARG A 451 -36.30 11.50 11.51
CA ARG A 451 -36.67 12.26 12.72
C ARG A 451 -38.15 12.64 12.77
N VAL A 452 -38.81 12.79 11.61
CA VAL A 452 -40.28 13.05 11.52
C VAL A 452 -41.07 11.78 11.11
N ASP A 453 -40.51 10.60 11.35
CA ASP A 453 -41.06 9.28 10.99
C ASP A 453 -41.73 9.20 9.60
N GLY A 454 -41.00 9.65 8.58
CA GLY A 454 -41.47 9.69 7.20
C GLY A 454 -41.86 8.31 6.63
N PRO A 455 -42.67 8.26 5.56
CA PRO A 455 -43.32 7.03 5.11
C PRO A 455 -42.34 5.87 4.81
N LEU A 456 -42.70 4.65 5.20
CA LEU A 456 -41.89 3.45 4.98
C LEU A 456 -41.54 3.22 3.49
N ALA A 457 -42.42 3.59 2.57
CA ALA A 457 -42.15 3.55 1.13
C ALA A 457 -41.03 4.52 0.72
N VAL A 458 -41.05 5.76 1.25
CA VAL A 458 -40.03 6.79 1.01
C VAL A 458 -38.69 6.38 1.63
N ARG A 459 -38.68 5.86 2.86
CA ARG A 459 -37.47 5.33 3.52
C ARG A 459 -36.85 4.15 2.75
N ARG A 460 -37.67 3.26 2.18
CA ARG A 460 -37.22 2.18 1.27
C ARG A 460 -36.69 2.71 -0.08
N LEU A 461 -37.29 3.77 -0.62
CA LEU A 461 -36.84 4.40 -1.86
C LEU A 461 -35.48 5.09 -1.67
N LEU A 462 -35.31 5.93 -0.64
CA LEU A 462 -34.02 6.53 -0.32
C LEU A 462 -32.94 5.48 -0.07
N ALA A 463 -33.26 4.36 0.60
CA ALA A 463 -32.30 3.28 0.81
C ALA A 463 -31.79 2.66 -0.51
N LYS A 464 -32.65 2.50 -1.52
CA LYS A 464 -32.26 2.03 -2.86
C LYS A 464 -31.49 3.09 -3.66
N VAL A 465 -31.90 4.35 -3.55
CA VAL A 465 -31.39 5.48 -4.36
C VAL A 465 -30.12 6.11 -3.75
N ARG A 466 -29.78 5.79 -2.49
CA ARG A 466 -28.58 6.26 -1.78
C ARG A 466 -27.29 6.05 -2.55
N VAL A 467 -27.02 4.83 -3.02
CA VAL A 467 -25.77 4.51 -3.74
C VAL A 467 -25.65 5.27 -5.08
N PRO A 468 -26.65 5.27 -5.99
CA PRO A 468 -26.55 6.07 -7.20
C PRO A 468 -26.56 7.59 -6.95
N VAL A 469 -27.15 8.10 -5.86
CA VAL A 469 -26.98 9.51 -5.48
C VAL A 469 -25.57 9.80 -4.97
N TRP A 470 -24.97 8.94 -4.14
CA TRP A 470 -23.58 9.11 -3.71
C TRP A 470 -22.61 9.11 -4.90
N LEU A 471 -22.75 8.15 -5.82
CA LEU A 471 -21.98 8.10 -7.06
C LEU A 471 -22.23 9.32 -7.95
N GLY A 472 -23.49 9.74 -8.08
CA GLY A 472 -23.90 10.94 -8.79
C GLY A 472 -23.25 12.20 -8.22
N SER A 473 -23.32 12.42 -6.91
CA SER A 473 -22.70 13.56 -6.23
C SER A 473 -21.17 13.60 -6.39
N VAL A 474 -20.51 12.44 -6.38
CA VAL A 474 -19.06 12.35 -6.65
C VAL A 474 -18.75 12.74 -8.10
N VAL A 475 -19.47 12.20 -9.08
CA VAL A 475 -19.27 12.54 -10.51
C VAL A 475 -19.61 14.01 -10.79
N VAL A 476 -20.69 14.52 -10.22
CA VAL A 476 -21.15 15.91 -10.37
C VAL A 476 -20.13 16.87 -9.75
N GLY A 477 -19.72 16.65 -8.50
CA GLY A 477 -18.65 17.44 -7.88
C GLY A 477 -17.35 17.38 -8.68
N TYR A 478 -16.97 16.20 -9.17
CA TYR A 478 -15.77 16.04 -9.99
C TYR A 478 -15.82 16.84 -11.31
N LEU A 479 -16.96 16.85 -11.99
CA LEU A 479 -17.22 17.67 -13.19
C LEU A 479 -17.38 19.18 -12.92
N ALA A 480 -17.40 19.58 -11.64
CA ALA A 480 -17.32 20.96 -11.19
C ALA A 480 -15.90 21.41 -10.85
N SER A 481 -14.87 20.57 -11.07
CA SER A 481 -13.48 20.97 -10.89
C SER A 481 -13.03 21.96 -11.98
N PRO A 482 -12.17 22.94 -11.65
CA PRO A 482 -11.40 23.68 -12.66
C PRO A 482 -10.41 22.76 -13.40
N ASN A 483 -9.95 21.71 -12.73
CA ASN A 483 -8.86 20.83 -13.16
C ASN A 483 -9.21 19.33 -13.00
N PRO A 484 -10.08 18.73 -13.85
CA PRO A 484 -10.42 17.32 -13.76
C PRO A 484 -9.26 16.43 -14.25
N THR A 485 -8.37 16.07 -13.32
CA THR A 485 -7.17 15.22 -13.52
C THR A 485 -7.35 13.96 -14.38
N LEU A 486 -8.35 13.13 -14.09
CA LEU A 486 -8.71 11.90 -14.82
C LEU A 486 -9.21 12.19 -16.25
N LEU A 487 -9.87 13.33 -16.48
CA LEU A 487 -10.27 13.74 -17.83
C LEU A 487 -9.07 14.30 -18.60
N ARG A 488 -8.21 15.11 -17.95
CA ARG A 488 -6.93 15.54 -18.53
C ARG A 488 -6.04 14.34 -18.88
N ALA A 489 -6.06 13.26 -18.08
CA ALA A 489 -5.35 12.02 -18.38
C ALA A 489 -5.96 11.25 -19.58
N ALA A 490 -7.26 11.39 -19.85
CA ALA A 490 -7.90 10.84 -21.05
C ALA A 490 -7.49 11.60 -22.33
N ASP A 491 -7.29 12.92 -22.24
CA ASP A 491 -6.83 13.79 -23.34
C ASP A 491 -5.41 13.44 -23.85
N VAL A 492 -4.58 12.79 -23.02
CA VAL A 492 -3.26 12.24 -23.40
C VAL A 492 -3.27 10.71 -23.56
N SER A 493 -4.43 10.10 -23.82
CA SER A 493 -4.52 8.65 -24.04
C SER A 493 -3.76 8.20 -25.30
N PRO A 494 -2.89 7.15 -25.23
CA PRO A 494 -2.05 6.73 -26.35
C PRO A 494 -2.72 5.72 -27.30
N LEU A 495 -4.01 5.45 -27.12
CA LEU A 495 -4.77 4.40 -27.82
C LEU A 495 -5.77 5.02 -28.78
N SER A 496 -5.96 4.43 -29.96
CA SER A 496 -6.98 4.89 -30.91
C SER A 496 -8.41 4.58 -30.46
N THR A 497 -9.40 5.24 -31.06
CA THR A 497 -10.83 4.91 -30.86
C THR A 497 -11.19 3.46 -31.18
N MET A 498 -10.41 2.79 -32.06
CA MET A 498 -10.64 1.38 -32.37
C MET A 498 -10.05 0.48 -31.30
N GLU A 499 -8.87 0.81 -30.75
CA GLU A 499 -8.25 0.03 -29.67
C GLU A 499 -9.00 0.18 -28.35
N SER A 500 -9.46 1.39 -28.00
CA SER A 500 -10.31 1.61 -26.82
C SER A 500 -11.62 0.83 -26.91
N ALA A 501 -12.27 0.83 -28.09
CA ALA A 501 -13.47 0.03 -28.35
C ALA A 501 -13.20 -1.49 -28.30
N LEU A 502 -12.07 -1.96 -28.84
CA LEU A 502 -11.66 -3.36 -28.76
C LEU A 502 -11.35 -3.80 -27.32
N LEU A 503 -10.79 -2.92 -26.48
CA LEU A 503 -10.59 -3.17 -25.05
C LEU A 503 -11.93 -3.26 -24.30
N VAL A 504 -12.88 -2.36 -24.58
CA VAL A 504 -14.26 -2.43 -24.03
C VAL A 504 -14.94 -3.74 -24.39
N VAL A 505 -14.95 -4.10 -25.67
CA VAL A 505 -15.57 -5.34 -26.15
C VAL A 505 -14.84 -6.56 -25.58
N GLY A 506 -13.51 -6.54 -25.52
CA GLY A 506 -12.70 -7.60 -24.92
C GLY A 506 -12.99 -7.83 -23.44
N LEU A 507 -13.10 -6.76 -22.65
CA LEU A 507 -13.45 -6.82 -21.22
C LEU A 507 -14.89 -7.32 -21.01
N ILE A 508 -15.86 -6.86 -21.82
CA ILE A 508 -17.24 -7.35 -21.77
C ILE A 508 -17.29 -8.84 -22.15
N VAL A 509 -16.62 -9.27 -23.22
CA VAL A 509 -16.58 -10.68 -23.67
C VAL A 509 -15.87 -11.57 -22.64
N TRP A 510 -14.79 -11.10 -22.01
CA TRP A 510 -14.11 -11.81 -20.93
C TRP A 510 -15.01 -11.98 -19.70
N TYR A 511 -15.72 -10.93 -19.30
CA TYR A 511 -16.70 -10.97 -18.22
C TYR A 511 -17.89 -11.91 -18.53
N GLU A 512 -18.39 -11.91 -19.77
CA GLU A 512 -19.41 -12.85 -20.23
C GLU A 512 -18.91 -14.30 -20.28
N LEU A 513 -17.64 -14.53 -20.64
CA LEU A 513 -16.99 -15.83 -20.54
C LEU A 513 -16.87 -16.30 -19.08
N LEU A 514 -16.51 -15.41 -18.14
CA LEU A 514 -16.52 -15.72 -16.71
C LEU A 514 -17.94 -16.07 -16.21
N LEU A 515 -18.96 -15.31 -16.62
CA LEU A 515 -20.37 -15.62 -16.34
C LEU A 515 -20.77 -17.01 -16.88
N LEU A 516 -20.38 -17.34 -18.11
CA LEU A 516 -20.66 -18.65 -18.72
C LEU A 516 -19.91 -19.80 -18.02
N VAL A 517 -18.65 -19.59 -17.63
CA VAL A 517 -17.87 -20.56 -16.85
C VAL A 517 -18.45 -20.74 -15.45
N ALA A 518 -18.86 -19.66 -14.77
CA ALA A 518 -19.53 -19.71 -13.47
C ALA A 518 -20.87 -20.47 -13.56
N LYS A 519 -21.70 -20.20 -14.58
CA LYS A 519 -22.94 -20.94 -14.85
C LYS A 519 -22.69 -22.43 -15.13
N ARG A 520 -21.66 -22.77 -15.90
CA ARG A 520 -21.26 -24.17 -16.16
C ARG A 520 -20.77 -24.88 -14.89
N ARG A 521 -19.94 -24.22 -14.05
CA ARG A 521 -19.56 -24.74 -12.71
C ARG A 521 -20.77 -24.88 -11.78
N GLY A 522 -21.73 -23.96 -11.82
CA GLY A 522 -22.97 -24.05 -11.04
C GLY A 522 -23.83 -25.26 -11.42
N ARG A 523 -23.96 -25.54 -12.73
CA ARG A 523 -24.70 -26.72 -13.26
C ARG A 523 -23.98 -28.06 -13.09
N ARG A 524 -22.70 -28.09 -12.70
CA ARG A 524 -21.93 -29.32 -12.43
C ARG A 524 -21.75 -29.60 -10.93
N ASN A 525 -22.29 -28.72 -10.09
CA ASN A 525 -22.34 -28.82 -8.62
C ASN A 525 -23.79 -28.92 -8.09
N ARG A 526 -24.73 -29.22 -8.99
CA ARG A 526 -26.11 -29.66 -8.75
C ARG A 526 -26.30 -30.98 -9.49
#